data_AF-A0AA42WYQ7-F1
#
_entry.id   AF-A0AA42WYQ7-F1
#
_cell.length_a   1.000
_cell.length_b   1.000
_cell.length_c   1.000
_cell.angle_alpha   90.00
_cell.angle_beta   90.00
_cell.angle_gamma   90.00
#
_symmetry.space_group_name_H-M   'P 1'
#
loop_
_entity.id
_entity.type
_entity.pdbx_description
1 polymer ?
#
loop_
_entity_poly.entity_id
_entity_poly.type
_entity_poly.pdbx_seq_one_letter_code
_entity_poly.pdbx_strand_id
1 'polypeptide(L)'
;MEAAGRQRLKDHVRSNWQNAVLVCRKCSKKLDGGFGKDGEERLAKALRRHLSLKKGRKAAAGIIEVNCLGVCPRGAVTVVNGAASRDWLLVRPGADLDALATALDLPAQAESQNPG
;
A
#
# COMPACT_ATOMS: atom_id res chain seq x y z
N MET A 1 46.31 5.15 -17.46
CA MET A 1 45.27 5.55 -16.49
C MET A 1 43.93 5.11 -17.05
N GLU A 2 43.52 3.88 -16.75
CA GLU A 2 42.26 3.31 -17.24
C GLU A 2 41.09 3.85 -16.41
N ALA A 3 40.08 4.38 -17.10
CA ALA A 3 38.83 4.79 -16.49
C ALA A 3 38.08 3.54 -16.01
N ALA A 4 38.05 3.35 -14.69
CA ALA A 4 37.25 2.34 -14.01
C ALA A 4 35.78 2.37 -14.49
N GLY A 5 35.24 1.17 -14.75
CA GLY A 5 34.01 0.93 -15.50
C GLY A 5 32.78 1.74 -15.06
N ARG A 6 32.16 2.40 -16.04
CA ARG A 6 30.76 2.85 -15.94
C ARG A 6 29.85 1.63 -15.96
N GLN A 7 29.42 1.15 -14.80
CA GLN A 7 28.30 0.22 -14.73
C GLN A 7 27.07 0.92 -15.35
N ARG A 8 26.58 0.42 -16.49
CA ARG A 8 25.46 0.99 -17.22
C ARG A 8 24.21 0.95 -16.33
N LEU A 9 23.59 2.11 -16.07
CA LEU A 9 22.36 2.20 -15.28
C LEU A 9 21.29 1.29 -15.91
N LYS A 10 20.63 0.48 -15.09
CA LYS A 10 19.50 -0.33 -15.55
C LYS A 10 18.27 0.57 -15.59
N ASP A 11 17.62 0.67 -16.75
CA ASP A 11 16.41 1.49 -16.93
C ASP A 11 15.18 0.90 -16.22
N HIS A 12 15.24 -0.37 -15.81
CA HIS A 12 14.15 -1.07 -15.16
C HIS A 12 14.58 -1.91 -13.95
N VAL A 13 13.71 -1.96 -12.95
CA VAL A 13 13.82 -2.84 -11.78
C VAL A 13 12.52 -3.63 -11.65
N ARG A 14 12.62 -4.96 -11.54
CA ARG A 14 11.44 -5.83 -11.37
C ARG A 14 10.84 -5.69 -9.97
N SER A 15 9.52 -5.55 -9.90
CA SER A 15 8.72 -5.59 -8.68
C SER A 15 7.85 -6.84 -8.66
N ASN A 16 7.54 -7.31 -7.46
CA ASN A 16 6.57 -8.38 -7.21
C ASN A 16 5.15 -7.82 -6.98
N TRP A 17 4.97 -6.50 -7.07
CA TRP A 17 3.67 -5.88 -6.88
C TRP A 17 2.71 -6.33 -7.97
N GLN A 18 1.60 -6.95 -7.57
CA GLN A 18 0.49 -7.25 -8.48
C GLN A 18 -0.41 -6.02 -8.61
N ASN A 19 -0.57 -5.27 -7.52
CA ASN A 19 -1.30 -4.01 -7.51
C ASN A 19 -0.66 -2.97 -6.57
N ALA A 20 -1.02 -1.70 -6.76
CA ALA A 20 -0.59 -0.59 -5.94
C ALA A 20 -1.78 0.30 -5.54
N VAL A 21 -1.84 0.64 -4.26
CA VAL A 21 -2.86 1.53 -3.68
C VAL A 21 -2.20 2.75 -3.09
N LEU A 22 -2.83 3.90 -3.31
CA LEU A 22 -2.41 5.19 -2.79
C LEU A 22 -3.28 5.55 -1.59
N VAL A 23 -2.66 5.84 -0.45
CA VAL A 23 -3.34 6.18 0.80
C VAL A 23 -3.04 7.63 1.14
N CYS A 24 -4.07 8.45 1.33
CA CYS A 24 -3.89 9.86 1.68
C CYS A 24 -3.29 10.01 3.10
N ARG A 25 -2.00 10.37 3.19
CA ARG A 25 -1.28 10.53 4.46
C ARG A 25 -1.92 11.59 5.36
N LYS A 26 -2.46 12.68 4.78
CA LYS A 26 -3.09 13.77 5.54
C LYS A 26 -4.36 13.30 6.24
N CYS A 27 -5.19 12.49 5.58
CA CYS A 27 -6.38 11.91 6.20
C CYS A 27 -5.98 10.93 7.31
N SER A 28 -5.04 10.03 7.04
CA SER A 28 -4.52 9.08 8.04
C SER A 28 -3.98 9.77 9.30
N LYS A 29 -3.27 10.89 9.15
CA LYS A 29 -2.77 11.69 10.27
C LYS A 29 -3.89 12.39 11.05
N LYS A 30 -4.92 12.90 10.37
CA LYS A 30 -6.05 13.57 11.03
C LYS A 30 -6.92 12.62 11.84
N LEU A 31 -7.08 11.39 11.34
CA LEU A 31 -7.85 10.35 12.00
C LEU A 31 -7.07 9.71 13.17
N ASP A 32 -5.75 9.66 13.04
CA ASP A 32 -4.77 9.18 14.01
C ASP A 32 -5.01 7.78 14.58
N GLY A 33 -5.55 6.88 13.75
CA GLY A 33 -5.82 5.50 14.14
C GLY A 33 -7.11 5.00 13.52
N GLY A 34 -7.72 4.02 14.17
CA GLY A 34 -8.99 3.41 13.81
C GLY A 34 -8.88 2.08 13.08
N PHE A 35 -7.68 1.53 12.89
CA PHE A 35 -7.46 0.30 12.12
C PHE A 35 -6.57 -0.72 12.84
N GLY A 36 -6.61 -1.96 12.37
CA GLY A 36 -5.89 -3.08 12.98
C GLY A 36 -6.63 -3.64 14.21
N LYS A 37 -6.08 -4.70 14.80
CA LYS A 37 -6.75 -5.49 15.86
C LYS A 37 -7.21 -4.67 17.07
N ASP A 38 -6.43 -3.66 17.46
CA ASP A 38 -6.70 -2.82 18.64
C ASP A 38 -7.21 -1.42 18.24
N GLY A 39 -7.37 -1.15 16.94
CA GLY A 39 -7.83 0.15 16.45
C GLY A 39 -6.82 1.31 16.58
N GLU A 40 -5.57 1.06 16.96
CA GLU A 40 -4.56 2.11 17.16
C GLU A 40 -3.71 2.39 15.91
N GLU A 41 -3.85 1.57 14.87
CA GLU A 41 -3.00 1.68 13.69
C GLU A 41 -3.59 2.60 12.63
N ARG A 42 -2.70 3.26 11.89
CA ARG A 42 -3.07 3.92 10.64
C ARG A 42 -3.33 2.88 9.57
N LEU A 43 -4.28 3.18 8.68
CA LEU A 43 -4.75 2.26 7.63
C LEU A 43 -3.62 1.57 6.85
N ALA A 44 -2.64 2.34 6.37
CA ALA A 44 -1.54 1.78 5.58
C ALA A 44 -0.65 0.81 6.39
N LYS A 45 -0.52 1.00 7.71
CA LYS A 45 0.23 0.09 8.58
C LYS A 45 -0.60 -1.17 8.84
N ALA A 46 -1.88 -0.98 9.18
CA ALA A 46 -2.83 -2.06 9.42
C ALA A 46 -2.94 -3.01 8.22
N LEU A 47 -3.16 -2.49 7.00
CA LEU A 47 -3.23 -3.32 5.78
C LEU A 47 -1.93 -4.07 5.49
N ARG A 48 -0.76 -3.43 5.67
CA ARG A 48 0.53 -4.11 5.47
C ARG A 48 0.72 -5.28 6.43
N ARG A 49 0.33 -5.11 7.70
CA ARG A 49 0.39 -6.18 8.71
C ARG A 49 -0.63 -7.27 8.41
N HIS A 50 -1.87 -6.89 8.12
CA HIS A 50 -2.97 -7.79 7.81
C HIS A 50 -2.62 -8.74 6.65
N LEU A 51 -2.09 -8.19 5.56
CA LEU A 51 -1.68 -8.96 4.39
C LEU A 51 -0.27 -9.57 4.51
N SER A 52 0.37 -9.42 5.67
CA SER A 52 1.74 -9.87 5.95
C SER A 52 2.79 -9.38 4.95
N LEU A 53 2.62 -8.17 4.39
CA LEU A 53 3.42 -7.63 3.28
C LEU A 53 4.92 -7.56 3.60
N LYS A 54 5.76 -8.05 2.66
CA LYS A 54 7.20 -7.75 2.65
C LYS A 54 7.42 -6.25 2.40
N LYS A 55 8.66 -5.78 2.50
CA LYS A 55 9.03 -4.38 2.25
C LYS A 55 9.37 -4.11 0.78
N GLY A 56 9.03 -2.91 0.32
CA GLY A 56 9.43 -2.39 -1.00
C GLY A 56 8.98 -3.27 -2.17
N ARG A 57 9.79 -3.30 -3.24
CA ARG A 57 9.49 -4.03 -4.48
C ARG A 57 9.34 -5.54 -4.34
N LYS A 58 9.74 -6.12 -3.20
CA LYS A 58 9.62 -7.57 -2.94
C LYS A 58 8.25 -7.95 -2.37
N ALA A 59 7.45 -6.97 -1.96
CA ALA A 59 6.07 -7.19 -1.52
C ALA A 59 5.21 -7.69 -2.68
N ALA A 60 4.12 -8.42 -2.41
CA ALA A 60 3.11 -8.71 -3.45
C ALA A 60 2.21 -7.51 -3.77
N ALA A 61 2.20 -6.46 -2.94
CA ALA A 61 1.40 -5.26 -3.16
C ALA A 61 2.12 -3.98 -2.71
N GLY A 62 1.85 -2.88 -3.42
CA GLY A 62 2.36 -1.55 -3.13
C GLY A 62 1.36 -0.70 -2.37
N ILE A 63 1.42 -0.69 -1.04
CA ILE A 63 0.63 0.26 -0.24
C ILE A 63 1.47 1.51 0.01
N ILE A 64 1.11 2.63 -0.62
CA ILE A 64 1.93 3.84 -0.64
C ILE A 64 1.18 5.01 -0.03
N GLU A 65 1.76 5.60 1.02
CA GLU A 65 1.25 6.86 1.55
C GLU A 65 1.69 8.00 0.66
N VAL A 66 0.71 8.74 0.14
CA VAL A 66 0.91 9.92 -0.70
C VAL A 66 0.52 11.19 0.04
N ASN A 67 0.87 12.34 -0.52
CA ASN A 67 0.39 13.63 -0.03
C ASN A 67 -1.14 13.76 -0.20
N CYS A 68 -1.68 14.90 0.23
CA CYS A 68 -3.11 15.16 0.17
C CYS A 68 -3.68 15.01 -1.25
N LEU A 69 -4.73 14.21 -1.40
CA LEU A 69 -5.41 13.96 -2.68
C LEU A 69 -6.53 14.96 -3.00
N GLY A 70 -6.61 16.08 -2.27
CA GLY A 70 -7.62 17.13 -2.47
C GLY A 70 -9.01 16.82 -1.89
N VAL A 71 -9.31 15.56 -1.57
CA VAL A 71 -10.56 15.14 -0.92
C VAL A 71 -10.30 14.85 0.56
N CYS A 72 -10.93 15.63 1.45
CA CYS A 72 -10.85 15.46 2.90
C CYS A 72 -12.19 15.00 3.46
N PRO A 73 -12.46 13.69 3.51
CA PRO A 73 -13.66 13.18 4.15
C PRO A 73 -13.56 13.39 5.67
N ARG A 74 -14.66 13.78 6.30
CA ARG A 74 -14.71 13.90 7.77
C ARG A 74 -14.72 12.49 8.36
N GLY A 75 -13.65 12.13 9.09
CA GLY A 75 -13.56 10.85 9.80
C GLY A 75 -13.26 9.63 8.92
N ALA A 76 -12.63 9.81 7.75
CA ALA A 76 -12.23 8.70 6.89
C ALA A 76 -10.88 8.95 6.21
N VAL A 77 -10.30 7.91 5.62
CA VAL A 77 -9.10 7.95 4.80
C VAL A 77 -9.45 7.70 3.34
N THR A 78 -9.04 8.62 2.47
CA THR A 78 -9.18 8.45 1.02
C THR A 78 -8.12 7.47 0.51
N VAL A 79 -8.55 6.45 -0.22
CA VAL A 79 -7.69 5.42 -0.83
C VAL A 79 -8.02 5.29 -2.30
N VAL A 80 -6.99 5.14 -3.13
CA VAL A 80 -7.11 4.96 -4.59
C VAL A 80 -6.45 3.64 -4.98
N ASN A 81 -7.20 2.78 -5.66
CA ASN A 81 -6.63 1.65 -6.38
C ASN A 81 -6.01 2.17 -7.69
N GLY A 82 -4.70 1.98 -7.87
CA GLY A 82 -4.00 2.44 -9.08
C GLY A 82 -4.54 1.80 -10.37
N ALA A 83 -5.00 0.55 -10.31
CA ALA A 83 -5.60 -0.16 -11.43
C ALA A 83 -7.05 0.26 -11.73
N ALA A 84 -7.75 0.84 -10.75
CA ALA A 84 -9.15 1.29 -10.85
C ALA A 84 -9.30 2.74 -10.37
N SER A 85 -8.49 3.65 -10.91
CA SER A 85 -8.28 5.01 -10.38
C SER A 85 -9.44 5.98 -10.54
N ARG A 86 -10.53 5.58 -11.21
CA ARG A 86 -11.72 6.41 -11.41
C ARG A 86 -12.63 6.42 -10.19
N ASP A 87 -12.58 5.38 -9.36
CA ASP A 87 -13.44 5.23 -8.19
C ASP A 87 -12.58 5.18 -6.93
N TRP A 88 -12.77 6.18 -6.05
CA TRP A 88 -11.97 6.35 -4.84
C TRP A 88 -12.77 5.90 -3.63
N LEU A 89 -12.12 5.16 -2.74
CA LEU A 89 -12.73 4.62 -1.54
C LEU A 89 -12.50 5.56 -0.35
N LEU A 90 -13.54 5.76 0.45
CA LEU A 90 -13.48 6.48 1.72
C LEU A 90 -13.59 5.47 2.86
N VAL A 91 -12.47 5.23 3.55
CA VAL A 91 -12.37 4.17 4.54
C VAL A 91 -12.49 4.74 5.95
N ARG A 92 -13.53 4.34 6.68
CA ARG A 92 -13.78 4.76 8.06
C ARG A 92 -13.01 3.88 9.06
N PRO A 93 -12.74 4.38 10.30
CA PRO A 93 -12.32 3.53 11.41
C PRO A 93 -13.19 2.28 11.55
N GLY A 94 -12.60 1.16 11.95
CA GLY A 94 -13.27 -0.12 12.14
C GLY A 94 -13.65 -0.83 10.84
N ALA A 95 -13.22 -0.33 9.67
CA ALA A 95 -13.41 -1.04 8.41
C ALA A 95 -12.75 -2.43 8.47
N ASP A 96 -13.48 -3.44 7.98
CA ASP A 96 -12.96 -4.78 7.78
C ASP A 96 -11.81 -4.77 6.77
N LEU A 97 -10.62 -5.19 7.20
CA LEU A 97 -9.42 -5.17 6.39
C LEU A 97 -9.41 -6.26 5.32
N ASP A 98 -10.12 -7.37 5.53
CA ASP A 98 -10.29 -8.41 4.52
C ASP A 98 -11.16 -7.90 3.37
N ALA A 99 -12.36 -7.39 3.70
CA ALA A 99 -13.27 -6.81 2.72
C ALA A 99 -12.62 -5.63 1.96
N LEU A 100 -11.87 -4.78 2.67
CA LEU A 100 -11.14 -3.67 2.05
C LEU A 100 -10.02 -4.15 1.13
N ALA A 101 -9.27 -5.19 1.50
CA ALA A 101 -8.24 -5.76 0.64
C ALA A 101 -8.84 -6.34 -0.64
N THR A 102 -9.97 -7.03 -0.55
CA THR A 102 -10.71 -7.51 -1.73
C THR A 102 -11.19 -6.35 -2.62
N ALA A 103 -11.79 -5.31 -2.04
CA ALA A 103 -12.27 -4.15 -2.81
C ALA A 103 -11.13 -3.38 -3.51
N LEU A 104 -9.93 -3.40 -2.93
CA LEU A 104 -8.73 -2.78 -3.48
C LEU A 104 -7.91 -3.71 -4.38
N ASP A 105 -8.34 -4.95 -4.60
CA ASP A 105 -7.60 -5.98 -5.33
C ASP A 105 -6.15 -6.12 -4.80
N LEU A 106 -6.02 -6.24 -3.47
CA LEU A 106 -4.75 -6.38 -2.79
C LEU A 106 -4.48 -7.85 -2.46
N PRO A 107 -3.43 -8.47 -3.01
CA PRO A 107 -3.08 -9.84 -2.64
C PRO A 107 -2.43 -9.89 -1.26
N ALA A 108 -2.72 -10.96 -0.51
CA ALA A 108 -1.88 -11.37 0.60
C ALA A 108 -0.47 -11.72 0.11
N GLN A 109 0.53 -11.71 1.00
CA GLN A 109 1.81 -12.33 0.62
C GLN A 109 1.64 -13.82 0.47
N ALA A 110 1.95 -14.31 -0.72
CA ALA A 110 2.29 -15.71 -0.88
C ALA A 110 3.60 -15.97 -0.10
N GLU A 111 3.58 -16.99 0.76
CA GLU A 111 4.81 -17.63 1.19
C GLU A 111 5.51 -18.16 -0.05
N SER A 112 6.75 -17.72 -0.25
CA SER A 112 7.53 -18.13 -1.41
C SER A 112 7.88 -19.61 -1.20
N GLN A 113 7.08 -20.53 -1.73
CA GLN A 113 7.53 -21.90 -1.95
C GLN A 113 8.64 -21.83 -3.00
N ASN A 114 9.89 -22.02 -2.55
CA ASN A 114 11.02 -22.33 -3.41
C ASN A 114 10.80 -23.76 -3.93
N PRO A 115 10.70 -24.04 -5.23
CA PRO A 115 11.20 -25.30 -5.73
C PRO A 115 12.74 -25.19 -5.71
N GLY A 116 13.39 -26.14 -5.05
CA GLY A 116 14.85 -26.24 -5.02
C GLY A 116 15.46 -26.50 -6.39
#